data_AF-A0A1R3TU26-F1
#
_entry.id   AF-A0A1R3TU26-F1
#
_cell.length_a   1.000
_cell.length_b   1.000
_cell.length_c   1.000
_cell.angle_alpha   90.00
_cell.angle_beta   90.00
_cell.angle_gamma   90.00
#
_symmetry.space_group_name_H-M   'P 1'
#
loop_
_entity.id
_entity.type
_entity.pdbx_description
1 polymer ?
#
loop_
_entity_poly.entity_id
_entity_poly.type
_entity_poly.pdbx_seq_one_letter_code
_entity_poly.pdbx_strand_id
1 'polypeptide(L)'
;MHRSLKRLGIVLLASLTLMSFRLEPEMSEGERLMYDVRGAFVAAKPDVPAELMQSVHYHISNAITSTTRDRNRPRVVLTIRLLSVTKGTFMFGERASARVVVRAAAVQTGEVVAETKFTATIVGIDKAAIDEELAYGISERVITEFRLNRPATLATALSSGRF
;
A
#
# COMPACT_ATOMS: atom_id res chain seq x y z
N MET A 1 -46.83 20.94 25.81
CA MET A 1 -46.09 19.71 26.18
C MET A 1 -45.91 18.69 25.04
N HIS A 2 -46.92 18.43 24.20
CA HIS A 2 -46.84 17.42 23.12
C HIS A 2 -45.73 17.61 22.05
N ARG A 3 -45.34 18.86 21.76
CA ARG A 3 -44.32 19.17 20.73
C ARG A 3 -42.88 18.88 21.22
N SER A 4 -42.64 18.97 22.53
CA SER A 4 -41.34 18.65 23.14
C SER A 4 -41.12 17.13 23.18
N LEU A 5 -42.17 16.37 23.53
CA LEU A 5 -42.12 14.91 23.57
C LEU A 5 -41.80 14.28 22.21
N LYS A 6 -42.37 14.83 21.13
CA LYS A 6 -42.08 14.39 19.76
C LYS A 6 -40.63 14.68 19.34
N ARG A 7 -40.06 15.82 19.74
CA ARG A 7 -38.65 16.15 19.48
C ARG A 7 -37.71 15.20 20.22
N LEU A 8 -38.03 14.89 21.48
CA LEU A 8 -37.23 13.99 22.29
C LEU A 8 -37.24 12.57 21.72
N GLY A 9 -38.38 12.10 21.22
CA GLY A 9 -38.49 10.82 20.52
C GLY A 9 -37.65 10.76 19.24
N ILE A 10 -37.64 11.84 18.43
CA ILE A 10 -36.83 11.90 17.21
C ILE A 10 -35.32 11.87 17.52
N VAL A 11 -34.89 12.61 18.55
CA VAL A 11 -33.47 12.63 18.96
C VAL A 11 -33.02 11.25 19.44
N LEU A 12 -33.88 10.55 20.19
CA LEU A 12 -33.56 9.23 20.73
C LEU A 12 -33.55 8.15 19.64
N LEU A 13 -34.41 8.27 18.62
CA LEU A 13 -34.37 7.40 17.46
C LEU A 13 -33.13 7.63 16.60
N ALA A 14 -32.74 8.89 16.40
CA ALA A 14 -31.54 9.25 15.65
C ALA A 14 -30.26 8.75 16.36
N SER A 15 -30.16 8.89 17.68
CA SER A 15 -29.00 8.39 18.43
C SER A 15 -28.87 6.87 18.37
N LEU A 16 -29.99 6.13 18.35
CA LEU A 16 -29.98 4.68 18.19
C LEU A 16 -29.47 4.26 16.80
N THR A 17 -29.87 4.97 15.74
CA THR A 17 -29.38 4.69 14.38
C THR A 17 -27.89 5.02 14.20
N LEU A 18 -27.38 6.05 14.87
CA LEU A 18 -25.96 6.41 14.87
C LEU A 18 -25.10 5.36 15.61
N MET A 19 -25.63 4.73 16.65
CA MET A 19 -24.95 3.64 17.38
C MET A 19 -24.94 2.30 16.60
N SER A 20 -25.72 2.19 15.52
CA SER A 20 -25.75 0.98 14.70
C SER A 20 -24.60 0.90 13.69
N PHE A 21 -23.84 1.98 13.49
CA PHE A 21 -22.56 1.93 12.81
C PHE A 21 -21.51 1.37 13.78
N ARG A 22 -21.52 0.05 13.95
CA ARG A 22 -20.33 -0.68 14.39
C ARG A 22 -19.30 -0.53 13.28
N LEU A 23 -18.38 0.41 13.43
CA LEU A 23 -17.09 0.33 12.74
C LEU A 23 -16.47 -0.98 13.23
N GLU A 24 -16.37 -2.00 12.36
CA GLU A 24 -15.54 -3.16 12.63
C GLU A 24 -14.20 -2.60 13.17
N PRO A 25 -13.72 -3.04 14.34
CA PRO A 25 -12.37 -2.66 14.74
C PRO A 25 -11.47 -3.14 13.61
N GLU A 26 -10.81 -2.21 12.90
CA GLU A 26 -9.69 -2.58 12.04
C GLU A 26 -8.86 -3.57 12.85
N MET A 27 -8.68 -4.79 12.33
CA MET A 27 -7.89 -5.84 12.95
C MET A 27 -6.68 -5.20 13.65
N SER A 28 -6.63 -5.38 14.97
CA SER A 28 -5.58 -4.93 15.90
C SER A 28 -4.35 -4.35 15.19
N GLU A 29 -4.12 -3.05 15.34
CA GLU A 29 -2.88 -2.37 14.91
C GLU A 29 -1.59 -3.02 15.46
N GLY A 30 -1.69 -3.98 16.40
CA GLY A 30 -0.60 -4.83 16.86
C GLY A 30 -0.23 -5.99 15.92
N GLU A 31 -1.05 -6.29 14.92
CA GLU A 31 -0.93 -7.45 14.02
C GLU A 31 -0.80 -7.07 12.54
N ARG A 32 -0.67 -5.77 12.21
CA ARG A 32 -0.21 -5.30 10.88
C ARG A 32 1.25 -5.74 10.67
N LEU A 33 1.42 -7.01 10.28
CA LEU A 33 2.51 -7.63 9.52
C LEU A 33 3.86 -6.94 9.70
N MET A 34 4.28 -6.81 10.95
CA MET A 34 5.50 -6.10 11.30
C MET A 34 6.70 -7.04 11.12
N TYR A 35 7.01 -7.35 9.87
CA TYR A 35 8.07 -8.28 9.48
C TYR A 35 9.40 -7.62 9.18
N ASP A 36 10.49 -8.31 9.47
CA ASP A 36 11.82 -7.89 9.00
C ASP A 36 11.99 -8.32 7.55
N VAL A 37 11.68 -7.40 6.63
CA VAL A 37 11.76 -7.64 5.18
C VAL A 37 13.22 -7.60 4.75
N ARG A 38 13.75 -8.72 4.24
CA ARG A 38 15.16 -8.84 3.82
C ARG A 38 15.38 -8.67 2.32
N GLY A 39 14.32 -8.75 1.54
CA GLY A 39 14.38 -8.59 0.10
C GLY A 39 13.00 -8.63 -0.53
N ALA A 40 12.94 -8.24 -1.80
CA ALA A 40 11.74 -8.31 -2.61
C ALA A 40 12.07 -8.81 -4.02
N PHE A 41 11.23 -9.72 -4.52
CA PHE A 41 11.26 -10.19 -5.90
C PHE A 41 10.02 -9.71 -6.62
N VAL A 42 10.21 -9.10 -7.79
CA VAL A 42 9.11 -8.66 -8.65
C VAL A 42 8.99 -9.62 -9.82
N ALA A 43 7.82 -10.22 -9.98
CA ALA A 43 7.49 -11.13 -11.07
C ALA A 43 6.27 -10.62 -11.82
N ALA A 44 6.24 -10.82 -13.12
CA ALA A 44 5.09 -10.49 -13.94
C ALA A 44 4.91 -11.53 -15.05
N LYS A 45 3.81 -11.42 -15.77
CA LYS A 45 3.64 -12.12 -17.03
C LYS A 45 4.46 -11.42 -18.14
N PRO A 46 4.80 -12.13 -19.25
CA PRO A 46 5.63 -11.57 -20.33
C PRO A 46 5.03 -10.36 -21.07
N ASP A 47 3.74 -10.09 -20.90
CA ASP A 47 3.01 -8.94 -21.47
C ASP A 47 3.23 -7.64 -20.69
N VAL A 48 3.83 -7.71 -19.50
CA VAL A 48 4.12 -6.54 -18.67
C VAL A 48 5.47 -5.92 -19.06
N PRO A 49 5.57 -4.59 -19.24
CA PRO A 49 6.82 -3.93 -19.58
C PRO A 49 7.93 -4.21 -18.53
N ALA A 50 9.13 -4.55 -19.00
CA ALA A 50 10.28 -4.83 -18.14
C ALA A 50 10.69 -3.60 -17.31
N GLU A 51 10.60 -2.40 -17.90
CA GLU A 51 10.91 -1.13 -17.22
C GLU A 51 10.01 -0.91 -16.00
N LEU A 52 8.70 -1.18 -16.12
CA LEU A 52 7.76 -1.09 -14.99
C LEU A 52 8.19 -2.02 -13.85
N MET A 53 8.56 -3.27 -14.17
CA MET A 53 9.02 -4.23 -13.17
C MET A 53 10.30 -3.77 -12.48
N GLN A 54 11.25 -3.23 -13.25
CA GLN A 54 12.52 -2.74 -12.75
C GLN A 54 12.32 -1.53 -11.84
N SER A 55 11.47 -0.58 -12.21
CA SER A 55 11.16 0.59 -11.38
C SER A 55 10.49 0.20 -10.06
N VAL A 56 9.51 -0.72 -10.09
CA VAL A 56 8.90 -1.25 -8.86
C VAL A 56 9.95 -1.92 -7.97
N HIS A 57 10.82 -2.75 -8.55
CA HIS A 57 11.89 -3.40 -7.79
C HIS A 57 12.85 -2.37 -7.17
N TYR A 58 13.25 -1.36 -7.94
CA TYR A 58 14.14 -0.30 -7.47
C TYR A 58 13.57 0.46 -6.26
N HIS A 59 12.34 0.93 -6.35
CA HIS A 59 11.71 1.68 -5.26
C HIS A 59 11.58 0.85 -3.97
N ILE A 60 11.21 -0.43 -4.10
CA ILE A 60 11.00 -1.31 -2.94
C ILE A 60 12.33 -1.74 -2.34
N SER A 61 13.33 -2.08 -3.14
CA SER A 61 14.68 -2.40 -2.66
C SER A 61 15.31 -1.21 -1.92
N ASN A 62 15.10 0.01 -2.40
CA ASN A 62 15.55 1.21 -1.70
C ASN A 62 14.82 1.41 -0.36
N ALA A 63 13.51 1.18 -0.32
CA ALA A 63 12.74 1.28 0.91
C ALA A 63 13.11 0.19 1.93
N ILE A 64 13.42 -1.02 1.48
CA ILE A 64 13.93 -2.10 2.35
C ILE A 64 15.28 -1.69 2.94
N THR A 65 16.19 -1.20 2.10
CA THR A 65 17.54 -0.81 2.53
C THR A 65 17.52 0.38 3.51
N SER A 66 16.56 1.30 3.39
CA SER A 66 16.37 2.42 4.33
C SER A 66 15.64 2.01 5.62
N THR A 67 15.08 0.80 5.67
CA THR A 67 14.34 0.31 6.83
C THR A 67 15.27 -0.46 7.77
N THR A 68 15.71 0.20 8.83
CA THR A 68 16.37 -0.48 9.96
C THR A 68 15.33 -0.87 11.01
N ARG A 69 15.40 -2.10 11.53
CA ARG A 69 14.56 -2.56 12.64
C ARG A 69 15.43 -3.11 13.77
N ASP A 70 15.26 -2.53 14.96
CA ASP A 70 16.10 -2.84 16.13
C ASP A 70 15.64 -4.09 16.90
N ARG A 71 14.40 -4.54 16.71
CA ARG A 71 13.83 -5.70 17.43
C ARG A 71 13.82 -6.95 16.56
N ASN A 72 14.15 -8.09 17.17
CA ASN A 72 14.08 -9.40 16.52
C ASN A 72 12.63 -9.70 16.10
N ARG A 73 12.38 -9.71 14.80
CA ARG A 73 11.06 -9.93 14.17
C ARG A 73 11.17 -11.07 13.17
N PRO A 74 10.05 -11.73 12.84
CA PRO A 74 10.07 -12.78 11.82
C PRO A 74 10.61 -12.21 10.51
N ARG A 75 11.63 -12.88 9.97
CA ARG A 75 12.31 -12.47 8.74
C ARG A 75 11.54 -12.99 7.54
N VAL A 76 11.20 -12.08 6.63
CA VAL A 76 10.42 -12.42 5.43
C VAL A 76 11.06 -11.87 4.16
N VAL A 77 10.71 -12.50 3.04
CA VAL A 77 11.00 -12.01 1.70
C VAL A 77 9.67 -11.76 0.99
N LEU A 78 9.57 -10.62 0.32
CA LEU A 78 8.37 -10.27 -0.43
C LEU A 78 8.47 -10.82 -1.86
N THR A 79 7.41 -11.47 -2.32
CA THR A 79 7.22 -11.82 -3.73
C THR A 79 6.04 -11.01 -4.24
N ILE A 80 6.32 -10.08 -5.15
CA ILE A 80 5.36 -9.15 -5.72
C ILE A 80 5.08 -9.61 -7.13
N ARG A 81 3.84 -10.02 -7.37
CA ARG A 81 3.39 -10.52 -8.67
C ARG A 81 2.43 -9.53 -9.32
N LEU A 82 2.80 -9.01 -10.48
CA LEU A 82 1.93 -8.23 -11.36
C LEU A 82 1.10 -9.22 -12.20
N LEU A 83 -0.20 -9.31 -11.93
CA LEU A 83 -1.10 -10.25 -12.59
C LEU A 83 -1.55 -9.78 -13.98
N SER A 84 -1.77 -8.48 -14.10
CA SER A 84 -2.22 -7.79 -15.31
C SER A 84 -1.94 -6.31 -15.17
N VAL A 85 -1.53 -5.67 -16.26
CA VAL A 85 -1.42 -4.23 -16.39
C VAL A 85 -2.32 -3.80 -17.54
N THR A 86 -3.21 -2.87 -17.28
CA THR A 86 -4.15 -2.33 -18.27
C THR A 86 -3.91 -0.84 -18.40
N LYS A 87 -3.73 -0.38 -19.63
CA LYS A 87 -3.59 1.04 -19.97
C LYS A 87 -4.78 1.43 -20.83
N GLY A 88 -5.32 2.61 -20.59
CA GLY A 88 -6.40 3.15 -21.39
C GLY A 88 -6.33 4.67 -21.45
N THR A 89 -6.54 5.21 -22.64
CA THR A 89 -6.70 6.65 -22.84
C THR A 89 -8.11 7.06 -22.43
N PHE A 90 -8.23 8.14 -21.68
CA PHE A 90 -9.48 8.76 -21.25
C PHE A 90 -9.58 10.16 -21.86
N MET A 91 -10.77 10.78 -21.83
CA MET A 91 -11.02 12.08 -22.50
C MET A 91 -10.06 13.21 -22.08
N PHE A 92 -9.45 13.12 -20.89
CA PHE A 92 -8.50 14.12 -20.35
C PHE A 92 -7.22 13.50 -19.77
N GLY A 93 -6.72 12.40 -20.34
CA GLY A 93 -5.43 11.84 -19.91
C GLY A 93 -5.31 10.34 -20.13
N GLU A 94 -4.31 9.74 -19.51
CA GLU A 94 -4.03 8.32 -19.53
C GLU A 94 -4.37 7.71 -18.17
N ARG A 95 -4.90 6.49 -18.20
CA ARG A 95 -5.18 5.70 -17.01
C ARG A 95 -4.39 4.41 -17.10
N ALA A 96 -3.61 4.12 -16.07
CA ALA A 96 -2.94 2.84 -15.92
C ALA A 96 -3.45 2.14 -14.66
N SER A 97 -3.71 0.85 -14.76
CA SER A 97 -4.17 0.02 -13.65
C SER A 97 -3.41 -1.29 -13.62
N ALA A 98 -2.97 -1.70 -12.44
CA ALA A 98 -2.27 -2.96 -12.23
C ALA A 98 -2.91 -3.75 -11.11
N ARG A 99 -3.15 -5.05 -11.37
CA ARG A 99 -3.53 -6.01 -10.34
C ARG A 99 -2.28 -6.63 -9.75
N VAL A 100 -2.09 -6.46 -8.45
CA VAL A 100 -0.87 -6.85 -7.75
C VAL A 100 -1.21 -7.84 -6.62
N VAL A 101 -0.40 -8.88 -6.51
CA VAL A 101 -0.42 -9.83 -5.38
C VAL A 101 0.93 -9.77 -4.71
N VAL A 102 0.95 -9.55 -3.40
CA VAL A 102 2.19 -9.54 -2.62
C VAL A 102 2.13 -10.65 -1.60
N ARG A 103 3.15 -11.50 -1.59
CA ARG A 103 3.28 -12.65 -0.69
C ARG A 103 4.51 -12.44 0.17
N ALA A 104 4.38 -12.53 1.48
CA ALA A 104 5.50 -12.56 2.40
C ALA A 104 5.81 -14.02 2.74
N ALA A 105 7.02 -14.47 2.40
CA ALA A 105 7.50 -15.82 2.73
C ALA A 105 8.55 -15.76 3.83
N ALA A 106 8.48 -16.64 4.81
CA ALA A 106 9.48 -16.73 5.87
C ALA A 106 10.84 -17.17 5.31
N VAL A 107 11.93 -16.49 5.70
CA VAL A 107 13.29 -16.79 5.20
C VAL A 107 13.74 -18.20 5.59
N GLN A 108 13.32 -18.68 6.76
CA GLN A 108 13.80 -19.96 7.31
C GLN A 108 13.08 -21.17 6.72
N THR A 109 11.77 -21.05 6.46
CA THR A 109 10.92 -22.19 6.04
C THR A 109 10.44 -22.08 4.59
N GLY A 110 10.49 -20.89 4.00
CA GLY A 110 9.90 -20.61 2.69
C GLY A 110 8.37 -20.55 2.69
N GLU A 111 7.72 -20.75 3.84
CA GLU A 111 6.26 -20.74 3.97
C GLU A 111 5.70 -19.32 3.79
N VAL A 112 4.58 -19.20 3.08
CA VAL A 112 3.89 -17.92 2.90
C VAL A 112 3.13 -17.58 4.17
N VAL A 113 3.64 -16.61 4.92
CA VAL A 113 3.08 -16.15 6.20
C VAL A 113 2.03 -15.06 6.04
N ALA A 114 2.03 -14.36 4.90
CA ALA A 114 1.02 -13.36 4.58
C ALA A 114 0.85 -13.20 3.07
N GLU A 115 -0.37 -12.88 2.65
CA GLU A 115 -0.71 -12.57 1.26
C GLU A 115 -1.68 -11.39 1.22
N THR A 116 -1.38 -10.40 0.38
CA THR A 116 -2.26 -9.25 0.13
C THR A 116 -2.47 -9.08 -1.37
N LYS A 117 -3.67 -8.62 -1.75
CA LYS A 117 -4.07 -8.41 -3.14
C LYS A 117 -4.70 -7.04 -3.26
N PHE A 118 -4.23 -6.25 -4.22
CA PHE A 118 -4.78 -4.93 -4.47
C PHE A 118 -4.72 -4.58 -5.95
N THR A 119 -5.45 -3.54 -6.30
CA THR A 119 -5.42 -2.94 -7.64
C THR A 119 -4.92 -1.51 -7.50
N ALA A 120 -3.74 -1.23 -8.05
CA ALA A 120 -3.23 0.13 -8.15
C ALA A 120 -3.82 0.77 -9.40
N THR A 121 -4.32 2.00 -9.30
CA THR A 121 -4.83 2.76 -10.44
C THR A 121 -4.29 4.17 -10.35
N ILE A 122 -3.66 4.63 -11.42
CA ILE A 122 -3.14 5.98 -11.58
C ILE A 122 -3.80 6.62 -12.80
N VAL A 123 -4.04 7.92 -12.70
CA VAL A 123 -4.50 8.77 -13.81
C VAL A 123 -3.47 9.88 -13.96
N GLY A 124 -2.90 9.99 -15.15
CA GLY A 124 -1.86 10.96 -15.49
C GLY A 124 -2.18 11.67 -16.79
N ILE A 125 -1.52 12.79 -17.05
CA ILE A 125 -1.68 13.54 -18.30
C ILE A 125 -0.66 13.07 -19.34
N ASP A 126 0.54 12.69 -18.88
CA ASP A 126 1.62 12.24 -19.73
C ASP A 126 1.65 10.72 -19.86
N LYS A 127 1.59 10.25 -21.11
CA LYS A 127 1.68 8.83 -21.46
C LYS A 127 3.06 8.25 -21.22
N ALA A 128 4.11 9.04 -21.32
CA ALA A 128 5.48 8.57 -21.10
C ALA A 128 5.74 8.32 -19.61
N ALA A 129 5.21 9.18 -18.73
CA ALA A 129 5.39 9.07 -17.28
C ALA A 129 4.43 8.08 -16.60
N ILE A 130 3.32 7.70 -17.24
CA ILE A 130 2.24 6.88 -16.61
C ILE A 130 2.75 5.55 -16.03
N ASP A 131 3.77 4.93 -16.64
CA ASP A 131 4.35 3.68 -16.16
C ASP A 131 5.21 3.89 -14.92
N GLU A 132 5.98 4.97 -14.88
CA GLU A 132 6.79 5.32 -13.72
C GLU A 132 5.89 5.71 -12.54
N GLU A 133 4.84 6.50 -12.79
CA GLU A 133 3.85 6.85 -11.76
C GLU A 133 3.10 5.62 -11.24
N LEU A 134 2.76 4.67 -12.13
CA LEU A 134 2.17 3.39 -11.74
C LEU A 134 3.15 2.57 -10.88
N ALA A 135 4.42 2.48 -11.27
CA ALA A 135 5.45 1.80 -10.49
C ALA A 135 5.59 2.41 -9.09
N TYR A 136 5.65 3.75 -9.02
CA TYR A 136 5.72 4.48 -7.76
C TYR A 136 4.49 4.22 -6.89
N GLY A 137 3.29 4.29 -7.46
CA GLY A 137 2.03 4.04 -6.74
C GLY A 137 1.91 2.61 -6.19
N ILE A 138 2.33 1.60 -6.98
CA ILE A 138 2.40 0.21 -6.50
C ILE A 138 3.38 0.12 -5.33
N SER A 139 4.56 0.71 -5.48
CA SER A 139 5.63 0.66 -4.48
C SER A 139 5.23 1.34 -3.17
N GLU A 140 4.66 2.54 -3.22
CA GLU A 140 4.16 3.26 -2.03
C GLU A 140 3.10 2.47 -1.28
N ARG A 141 2.20 1.78 -2.00
CA ARG A 141 1.20 0.93 -1.37
C ARG A 141 1.86 -0.22 -0.61
N VAL A 142 2.84 -0.90 -1.21
CA VAL A 142 3.60 -1.99 -0.55
C VAL A 142 4.40 -1.46 0.64
N ILE A 143 5.11 -0.34 0.48
CA ILE A 143 5.89 0.32 1.54
C ILE A 143 4.98 0.64 2.73
N THR A 144 3.80 1.18 2.48
CA THR A 144 2.82 1.51 3.52
C THR A 144 2.28 0.26 4.20
N GLU A 145 1.90 -0.76 3.43
CA GLU A 145 1.34 -2.03 3.94
C GLU A 145 2.33 -2.76 4.88
N PHE A 146 3.61 -2.82 4.49
CA PHE A 146 4.66 -3.50 5.26
C PHE A 146 5.40 -2.60 6.25
N ARG A 147 5.00 -1.33 6.36
CA ARG A 147 5.60 -0.28 7.20
C ARG A 147 7.12 -0.18 6.97
N LEU A 148 7.50 -0.04 5.70
CA LEU A 148 8.87 0.26 5.29
C LEU A 148 9.12 1.78 5.36
N ASN A 149 10.35 2.16 5.63
CA ASN A 149 10.79 3.54 5.61
C ASN A 149 10.90 4.04 4.17
N ARG A 150 10.58 5.31 3.97
CA ARG A 150 10.88 5.98 2.71
C ARG A 150 12.36 6.34 2.67
N PRO A 151 13.06 6.15 1.54
CA PRO A 151 14.41 6.67 1.40
C PRO A 151 14.38 8.20 1.60
N ALA A 152 15.30 8.71 2.43
CA ALA A 152 15.38 10.14 2.69
C ALA A 152 15.70 10.88 1.38
N THR A 153 14.85 11.81 0.98
CA THR A 153 15.18 12.72 -0.11
C THR A 153 16.20 13.74 0.41
N LEU A 154 17.08 14.24 -0.46
CA LEU A 154 18.11 15.21 -0.09
C LEU A 154 17.51 16.45 0.62
N ALA A 155 16.29 16.85 0.24
CA ALA A 155 15.56 17.93 0.91
C ALA A 155 15.24 17.61 2.38
N THR A 156 14.79 16.39 2.68
CA THR A 156 14.54 15.94 4.06
C THR A 156 15.84 15.79 4.85
N ALA A 157 16.89 15.23 4.24
CA ALA A 157 18.20 15.07 4.88
C ALA A 157 18.86 16.42 5.26
N LEU A 158 18.70 17.45 4.42
CA LEU A 158 19.21 18.79 4.69
C LEU A 158 18.37 19.53 5.75
N SER A 159 17.08 19.19 5.89
CA SER A 159 16.18 19.78 6.89
C SER A 159 16.33 19.18 8.30
N SER A 160 16.76 17.91 8.43
CA SER A 160 16.95 17.26 9.73
C SER A 160 18.34 17.52 10.35
N GLY A 161 19.18 18.28 9.66
CA GLY A 161 20.47 18.77 10.15
C GLY A 161 20.35 20.18 10.73
N ARG A 162 19.62 20.35 11.83
CA ARG A 162 19.73 21.56 12.67
C ARG A 162 19.82 21.16 14.14
N PHE A 163 20.96 21.53 14.72
CA PHE A 163 21.29 21.50 16.15
C PHE A 163 20.25 22.26 16.98
#